data_AF-A0A2E1RV21-F1
#
_entry.id   AF-A0A2E1RV21-F1
#
_cell.length_a   1.000
_cell.length_b   1.000
_cell.length_c   1.000
_cell.angle_alpha   90.00
_cell.angle_beta   90.00
_cell.angle_gamma   90.00
#
_symmetry.space_group_name_H-M   'P 1'
#
loop_
_entity.id
_entity.type
_entity.pdbx_description
1 polymer ?
#
loop_
_entity_poly.entity_id
_entity_poly.type
_entity_poly.pdbx_seq_one_letter_code
_entity_poly.pdbx_strand_id
1 'polypeptide(L)'
;MSFLEPGGKVSVVKDGKTVEEIDIETEVTLINTKTNQEYNSDQEAQDDVNNPGTETKQEDLSRSVRIKVAKMPDILTDSSS
;
A
#
# COMPACT_ATOMS: atom_id res chain seq x y z
N MET A 1 -4.15 -4.93 -12.63
CA MET A 1 -2.74 -5.23 -12.37
C MET A 1 -2.35 -4.61 -11.05
N SER A 2 -1.44 -5.24 -10.31
CA SER A 2 -0.87 -4.68 -9.10
C SER A 2 0.62 -4.35 -9.29
N PHE A 3 1.07 -3.26 -8.70
CA PHE A 3 2.47 -2.83 -8.71
C PHE A 3 3.04 -2.78 -7.30
N LEU A 4 4.34 -3.07 -7.18
CA LEU A 4 5.05 -3.02 -5.90
C LEU A 4 5.51 -1.60 -5.64
N GLU A 5 5.14 -1.08 -4.47
CA GLU A 5 5.73 0.13 -3.93
C GLU A 5 6.85 -0.22 -2.94
N PRO A 6 7.87 0.65 -2.79
CA PRO A 6 8.89 0.44 -1.77
C PRO A 6 8.20 0.32 -0.42
N GLY A 7 8.25 -0.89 0.13
CA GLY A 7 7.58 -1.19 1.38
C GLY A 7 8.34 -0.63 2.59
N GLY A 8 7.67 -0.66 3.74
CA GLY A 8 8.22 -0.18 5.00
C GLY A 8 9.10 -1.23 5.69
N LYS A 9 9.83 -0.78 6.72
CA LYS A 9 10.43 -1.64 7.73
C LYS A 9 9.74 -1.36 9.05
N VAL A 10 9.26 -2.39 9.74
CA VAL A 10 8.82 -2.26 11.14
C VAL A 10 9.98 -2.65 12.04
N SER A 11 10.41 -1.74 12.90
CA SER A 11 11.37 -2.04 13.95
C SER A 11 10.64 -2.35 15.25
N VAL A 12 10.85 -3.55 15.80
CA VAL A 12 10.36 -3.91 17.13
C VAL A 12 11.43 -3.50 18.15
N VAL A 13 11.08 -2.60 19.06
CA VAL A 13 11.96 -2.11 20.11
C VAL A 13 11.52 -2.70 21.45
N LYS A 14 12.45 -3.34 22.16
CA LYS A 14 12.25 -3.87 23.51
C LYS A 14 13.37 -3.37 24.41
N ASP A 15 13.03 -2.81 25.57
CA ASP A 15 13.99 -2.25 26.53
C ASP A 15 14.95 -1.21 25.91
N GLY A 16 14.43 -0.36 25.01
CA GLY A 16 15.23 0.66 24.31
C GLY A 16 16.18 0.14 23.22
N LYS A 17 16.18 -1.16 22.93
CA LYS A 17 16.97 -1.78 21.86
C LYS A 17 16.08 -2.34 20.76
N THR A 18 16.43 -2.09 19.50
CA THR A 18 15.80 -2.76 18.35
C THR A 18 16.15 -4.24 18.38
N VAL A 19 15.13 -5.09 18.52
CA VAL A 19 15.28 -6.55 18.62
C VAL A 19 14.92 -7.26 17.32
N GLU A 20 14.08 -6.67 16.48
CA GLU A 20 13.68 -7.25 15.21
C GLU A 20 13.41 -6.14 14.18
N GLU A 21 13.80 -6.37 12.93
CA GLU A 21 13.43 -5.54 11.79
C GLU A 21 12.65 -6.43 10.82
N ILE A 22 11.42 -6.02 10.53
CA ILE A 22 10.51 -6.78 9.70
C ILE A 22 10.33 -6.00 8.40
N ASP A 23 10.84 -6.55 7.30
CA ASP A 23 10.57 -6.03 5.97
C ASP A 23 9.10 -6.28 5.59
N ILE A 24 8.49 -5.25 5.03
CA ILE A 24 7.10 -5.26 4.60
C ILE A 24 7.09 -5.12 3.09
N GLU A 25 6.35 -5.96 2.38
CA GLU A 25 6.08 -5.77 0.96
C GLU A 25 4.72 -5.09 0.80
N THR A 26 4.66 -4.04 -0.02
CA THR A 26 3.43 -3.30 -0.30
C THR A 26 3.07 -3.48 -1.76
N GLU A 27 1.93 -4.13 -2.01
CA GLU A 27 1.38 -4.36 -3.33
C GLU A 27 0.13 -3.48 -3.49
N VAL A 28 0.10 -2.65 -4.53
CA VAL A 28 -0.99 -1.71 -4.79
C VAL A 28 -1.69 -2.02 -6.09
N THR A 29 -3.01 -2.07 -6.02
CA THR A 29 -3.89 -2.20 -7.17
C THR A 29 -4.65 -0.89 -7.35
N LEU A 30 -4.56 -0.30 -8.53
CA LEU A 30 -5.27 0.92 -8.88
C LEU A 30 -6.23 0.64 -10.04
N ILE A 31 -7.51 0.92 -9.84
CA ILE A 31 -8.57 0.61 -10.81
C ILE A 31 -9.57 1.77 -10.94
N ASN A 32 -10.02 2.04 -12.16
CA ASN A 32 -11.18 2.88 -12.42
C ASN A 32 -12.45 2.05 -12.26
N THR A 33 -13.28 2.40 -11.28
CA THR A 33 -14.48 1.67 -10.91
C THR A 33 -15.62 1.77 -11.93
N LYS A 34 -15.59 2.75 -12.83
CA LYS A 34 -16.55 2.89 -13.93
C LYS A 34 -16.16 2.05 -15.15
N THR A 35 -14.91 2.15 -15.58
CA THR A 35 -14.42 1.51 -16.81
C THR A 35 -13.81 0.14 -16.58
N ASN A 36 -13.55 -0.23 -15.31
CA ASN A 36 -12.76 -1.39 -14.90
C ASN A 36 -11.32 -1.39 -15.45
N GLN A 37 -10.82 -0.22 -15.86
CA GLN A 37 -9.45 -0.08 -16.31
C GLN A 37 -8.50 -0.14 -15.11
N GLU A 38 -7.47 -0.98 -15.22
CA GLU A 38 -6.43 -1.11 -14.22
C GLU A 38 -5.19 -0.31 -14.64
N TYR A 39 -4.52 0.33 -13.69
CA TYR A 39 -3.35 1.18 -13.93
C TYR A 39 -2.09 0.56 -13.31
N ASN A 40 -0.93 0.73 -13.97
CA ASN A 40 0.34 0.18 -13.48
C ASN A 40 1.13 1.16 -12.60
N SER A 41 0.65 2.40 -12.46
CA SER A 41 1.25 3.43 -11.63
C SER A 41 0.23 4.53 -11.32
N ASP A 42 0.43 5.24 -10.22
CA ASP A 42 -0.32 6.45 -9.89
C ASP A 42 -0.23 7.51 -11.01
N GLN A 43 0.89 7.56 -11.74
CA GLN A 43 1.07 8.52 -12.83
C GLN A 43 0.13 8.23 -14.01
N GLU A 44 -0.07 6.95 -14.39
CA GLU A 44 -0.99 6.60 -15.48
C GLU A 44 -2.44 6.97 -15.13
N ALA A 45 -2.84 6.71 -13.88
CA ALA A 45 -4.17 7.05 -13.42
C ALA A 45 -4.38 8.57 -13.35
N GLN A 46 -3.36 9.33 -12.94
CA GLN A 46 -3.42 10.79 -12.98
C GLN A 46 -3.44 11.34 -14.39
N ASP A 47 -2.69 10.75 -15.32
CA ASP A 47 -2.70 11.19 -16.72
C ASP A 47 -4.10 10.98 -17.33
N ASP A 48 -4.73 9.85 -17.03
CA ASP A 48 -6.12 9.58 -17.42
C ASP A 48 -7.10 10.59 -16.81
N VAL A 49 -7.00 10.90 -15.51
CA VAL A 49 -7.85 11.95 -14.87
C VAL A 49 -7.64 13.33 -15.49
N ASN A 50 -6.40 13.66 -15.89
CA ASN A 50 -6.07 14.96 -16.48
C ASN A 50 -6.35 15.03 -17.99
N ASN A 51 -6.69 13.90 -18.62
CA ASN A 51 -6.95 13.84 -20.05
C ASN A 51 -8.36 14.35 -20.34
N PRO A 52 -8.53 15.49 -21.05
CA PRO A 52 -9.85 16.01 -21.40
C PRO A 52 -10.63 15.09 -22.36
N GLY A 53 -9.96 14.10 -22.96
CA GLY A 53 -10.56 13.08 -23.80
C GLY A 53 -11.18 11.90 -23.05
N THR A 54 -11.04 11.83 -21.73
CA THR A 54 -11.66 10.79 -20.91
C THR A 54 -12.62 11.40 -19.89
N GLU A 55 -13.61 10.61 -19.46
CA GLU A 55 -14.55 11.01 -18.41
C GLU A 55 -14.05 10.64 -17.01
N THR A 56 -12.83 10.09 -16.93
CA THR A 56 -12.19 9.63 -15.71
C THR A 56 -12.06 10.78 -14.72
N LYS A 57 -12.62 10.61 -13.52
CA LYS A 57 -12.46 11.54 -12.41
C LYS A 57 -11.67 10.86 -11.28
N GLN A 58 -11.09 11.68 -10.41
CA GLN A 58 -10.37 11.15 -9.25
C GLN A 58 -11.28 10.32 -8.32
N GLU A 59 -12.57 10.63 -8.24
CA GLU A 59 -13.59 9.85 -7.51
C GLU A 59 -13.84 8.45 -8.10
N ASP A 60 -13.49 8.23 -9.37
CA ASP A 60 -13.67 6.95 -10.04
C ASP A 60 -12.52 5.98 -9.75
N LEU A 61 -11.39 6.48 -9.23
CA LEU A 61 -10.21 5.69 -8.93
C LEU A 61 -10.33 5.05 -7.55
N SER A 62 -10.19 3.72 -7.50
CA SER A 62 -10.08 2.93 -6.28
C SER A 62 -8.67 2.38 -6.14
N ARG A 63 -8.03 2.71 -5.02
CA ARG A 63 -6.70 2.22 -4.65
C ARG A 63 -6.83 1.18 -3.55
N SER A 64 -6.45 -0.06 -3.86
CA SER A 64 -6.37 -1.14 -2.88
C SER A 64 -4.91 -1.37 -2.51
N VAL A 65 -4.60 -1.35 -1.21
CA VAL A 65 -3.25 -1.60 -0.69
C VAL A 65 -3.24 -2.92 0.04
N ARG A 66 -2.36 -3.82 -0.39
CA ARG A 66 -2.14 -5.12 0.24
C ARG A 66 -0.75 -5.14 0.86
N ILE A 67 -0.73 -5.24 2.18
CA ILE A 67 0.49 -5.27 2.97
C ILE A 67 0.80 -6.74 3.28
N LYS A 68 1.95 -7.23 2.84
CA LYS A 68 2.46 -8.55 3.19
C LYS A 68 3.56 -8.37 4.23
N VAL A 69 3.32 -8.91 5.43
CA VAL A 69 4.28 -8.89 6.52
C VAL A 69 4.79 -10.30 6.72
N ALA A 70 6.11 -10.49 6.74
CA ALA A 70 6.71 -11.82 6.94
C ALA A 70 6.37 -12.41 8.32
N LYS A 71 6.18 -11.54 9.32
CA LYS A 71 5.84 -11.91 10.70
C LYS A 71 5.06 -10.78 11.35
N MET A 72 3.95 -11.09 12.02
CA MET A 72 3.29 -10.06 12.84
C MET A 72 4.17 -9.75 14.05
N PRO A 73 4.45 -8.47 14.35
CA PRO A 73 5.12 -8.10 15.58
C PRO A 73 4.25 -8.54 16.77
N ASP A 74 4.88 -9.15 17.78
CA ASP A 74 4.19 -9.59 19.00
C ASP A 74 3.76 -8.35 19.80
N ILE A 75 2.56 -7.84 19.52
CA ILE A 75 1.99 -6.61 20.13
C ILE A 75 1.26 -6.90 21.45
N LEU A 76 1.02 -8.17 21.79
CA LEU A 76 0.12 -8.56 22.89
C LEU A 76 0.82 -8.92 24.22
N THR A 77 2.15 -8.89 24.29
CA THR A 77 2.90 -9.38 25.47
C THR A 77 3.26 -8.30 26.51
N ASP A 78 3.14 -7.00 26.22
CA ASP A 78 3.60 -5.93 27.13
C ASP A 78 2.46 -5.30 27.95
N SER A 79 1.61 -6.12 28.57
CA SER A 79 0.58 -5.63 29.52
C SER A 79 0.71 -6.27 30.90
N SER A 80 1.89 -6.75 31.27
CA SER A 80 2.12 -7.41 32.55
C SER A 80 3.45 -6.98 33.14
N SER A 81 3.48 -5.85 33.85
CA SER A 81 4.25 -5.61 35.08
C SER A 81 3.90 -4.25 35.68
#